data_AF-A0A706D6R7-F1
#
_entry.id   AF-A0A706D6R7-F1
#
_cell.length_a   1.000
_cell.length_b   1.000
_cell.length_c   1.000
_cell.angle_alpha   90.00
_cell.angle_beta   90.00
_cell.angle_gamma   90.00
#
_symmetry.space_group_name_H-M   'P 1'
#
loop_
_entity.id
_entity.type
_entity.pdbx_description
1 polymer ?
#
loop_
_entity_poly.entity_id
_entity_poly.type
_entity_poly.pdbx_seq_one_letter_code
_entity_poly.pdbx_strand_id
1 'polypeptide(L)'
;MSKATYGRHTGHTARSRTDFVWEGFRLLQENVQQQGWRTYLYDAEQPYTPVASVTGKGESRQVWYYHTDVTGTPQEVTAADGTLVWAGYIKGFG
;
A
#
# COMPACT_ATOMS: atom_id res chain seq x y z
N MET A 1 1.97 -9.63 -12.59
CA MET A 1 1.40 -8.71 -13.60
C MET A 1 2.19 -7.40 -13.54
N SER A 2 2.43 -6.67 -14.64
CA SER A 2 3.15 -5.39 -14.61
C SER A 2 2.35 -4.27 -15.26
N LYS A 3 2.35 -3.06 -14.68
CA LYS A 3 1.73 -1.85 -15.25
C LYS A 3 2.77 -0.77 -15.48
N ALA A 4 2.74 -0.11 -16.64
CA ALA A 4 3.54 1.07 -16.89
C ALA A 4 2.67 2.32 -16.75
N THR A 5 3.18 3.34 -16.05
CA THR A 5 2.55 4.66 -15.92
C THR A 5 3.48 5.70 -16.52
N TYR A 6 2.91 6.65 -17.27
CA TYR A 6 3.65 7.75 -17.88
C TYR A 6 3.28 9.05 -17.18
N GLY A 7 4.25 9.68 -16.51
CA GLY A 7 4.06 11.00 -15.90
C GLY A 7 4.03 12.09 -16.97
N ARG A 8 2.90 12.79 -17.13
CA ARG A 8 2.80 14.01 -17.96
C ARG A 8 3.16 15.23 -17.11
N HIS A 9 4.44 15.47 -16.86
CA HIS A 9 4.89 16.81 -16.46
C HIS A 9 6.26 17.09 -17.08
N THR A 10 6.29 18.15 -17.90
CA THR A 10 7.49 18.85 -18.44
C THR A 10 8.54 17.98 -19.13
N GLY A 11 8.46 17.86 -20.46
CA GLY A 11 9.60 17.62 -21.37
C GLY A 11 10.34 16.28 -21.33
N HIS A 12 10.28 15.53 -20.22
CA HIS A 12 10.88 14.21 -20.08
C HIS A 12 9.81 13.22 -19.69
N THR A 13 9.59 12.21 -20.53
CA THR A 13 8.61 11.16 -20.25
C THR A 13 9.17 10.25 -19.15
N ALA A 14 8.93 10.59 -17.89
CA ALA A 14 9.25 9.70 -16.78
C ALA A 14 8.33 8.47 -16.86
N ARG A 15 8.90 7.34 -17.30
CA ARG A 15 8.25 6.04 -17.30
C ARG A 15 8.46 5.41 -15.93
N SER A 16 7.39 5.22 -15.17
CA SER A 16 7.43 4.35 -13.99
C SER A 16 6.79 3.02 -14.34
N ARG A 17 7.45 1.91 -13.99
CA ARG A 17 6.87 0.56 -14.07
C ARG A 17 6.63 0.05 -12.67
N THR A 18 5.45 -0.51 -12.46
CA THR A 18 5.09 -1.22 -11.23
C THR A 18 4.85 -2.69 -11.55
N ASP A 19 5.59 -3.56 -10.89
CA ASP A 19 5.42 -5.00 -10.95
C ASP A 19 4.58 -5.45 -9.75
N PHE A 20 3.53 -6.25 -9.99
CA PHE A 20 2.58 -6.71 -8.98
C PHE A 20 2.58 -8.24 -8.86
N VAL A 21 2.55 -8.71 -7.62
CA VAL A 21 2.35 -10.12 -7.23
C VAL A 21 0.97 -10.25 -6.62
N TRP A 22 0.17 -11.17 -7.14
CA TRP A 22 -1.20 -11.40 -6.72
C TRP A 22 -1.40 -12.86 -6.31
N GLU A 23 -2.32 -13.09 -5.38
CA GLU A 23 -2.84 -14.40 -5.03
C GLU A 23 -4.36 -14.32 -4.95
N GLY A 24 -5.06 -14.90 -5.93
CA GLY A 24 -6.48 -14.63 -6.13
C GLY A 24 -6.72 -13.13 -6.30
N PHE A 25 -7.60 -12.55 -5.48
CA PHE A 25 -7.88 -11.11 -5.45
C PHE A 25 -7.01 -10.31 -4.46
N ARG A 26 -6.00 -10.95 -3.86
CA ARG A 26 -5.10 -10.31 -2.88
C ARG A 26 -3.86 -9.79 -3.58
N LEU A 27 -3.56 -8.51 -3.38
CA LEU A 27 -2.30 -7.93 -3.81
C LEU A 27 -1.24 -8.28 -2.76
N LEU A 28 -0.37 -9.23 -3.05
CA LEU A 28 0.68 -9.64 -2.11
C LEU A 28 1.85 -8.66 -2.10
N GLN A 29 2.21 -8.11 -3.27
CA GLN A 29 3.33 -7.20 -3.37
C GLN A 29 3.22 -6.27 -4.58
N GLU A 30 3.67 -5.04 -4.43
CA GLU A 30 3.99 -4.14 -5.53
C GLU A 30 5.46 -3.72 -5.47
N ASN A 31 6.12 -3.61 -6.62
CA ASN A 31 7.47 -3.10 -6.77
C ASN A 31 7.47 -1.99 -7.82
N VAL A 32 7.67 -0.76 -7.36
CA VAL A 32 7.70 0.43 -8.20
C VAL A 32 9.16 0.78 -8.49
N GLN A 33 9.55 0.73 -9.76
CA GLN A 33 10.90 1.08 -10.18
C GLN A 33 11.31 2.45 -9.62
N GLN A 34 12.50 2.53 -9.04
CA GLN A 34 13.08 3.72 -8.39
C GLN A 34 12.38 4.19 -7.09
N GLN A 35 11.23 3.64 -6.71
CA GLN A 35 10.50 4.03 -5.50
C GLN A 35 10.54 2.97 -4.40
N GLY A 36 10.75 1.70 -4.73
CA GLY A 36 10.87 0.60 -3.79
C GLY A 36 9.75 -0.42 -3.93
N TRP A 37 9.62 -1.30 -2.94
CA TRP A 37 8.60 -2.35 -2.90
C TRP A 37 7.72 -2.20 -1.67
N ARG A 38 6.53 -2.80 -1.73
CA ARG A 38 5.60 -2.95 -0.62
C ARG A 38 4.99 -4.34 -0.65
N THR A 39 5.10 -5.06 0.47
CA THR A 39 4.49 -6.38 0.68
C THR A 39 3.34 -6.24 1.66
N TYR A 40 2.20 -6.84 1.35
CA TYR A 40 0.98 -6.77 2.17
C TYR A 40 0.78 -8.04 2.98
N LEU A 41 0.30 -7.86 4.20
CA LEU A 41 -0.08 -8.91 5.13
C LEU A 41 -1.59 -8.83 5.35
N TYR A 42 -2.25 -9.98 5.36
CA TYR A 42 -3.70 -10.10 5.44
C TYR A 42 -4.11 -10.84 6.71
N ASP A 43 -5.30 -10.52 7.20
CA ASP A 43 -5.93 -11.23 8.31
C ASP A 43 -6.16 -12.71 7.92
N ALA A 44 -5.90 -13.62 8.87
CA ALA A 44 -6.06 -15.06 8.64
C ALA A 44 -7.54 -15.50 8.57
N GLU A 45 -8.40 -14.84 9.35
CA GLU A 45 -9.85 -15.10 9.44
C GLU A 45 -10.63 -14.27 8.41
N GLN A 46 -10.08 -13.12 7.98
CA GLN A 46 -10.63 -12.27 6.93
C GLN A 46 -9.62 -12.11 5.78
N PRO A 47 -9.47 -13.11 4.88
CA PRO A 47 -8.36 -13.17 3.93
C PRO A 47 -8.18 -11.96 3.02
N TYR A 48 -9.21 -11.14 2.82
CA TYR A 48 -9.19 -9.95 1.97
C TYR A 48 -8.96 -8.63 2.73
N THR A 49 -8.83 -8.68 4.06
CA THR A 49 -8.59 -7.52 4.90
C THR A 49 -7.08 -7.35 5.14
N PRO A 50 -6.43 -6.33 4.57
CA PRO A 50 -5.02 -6.08 4.84
C PRO A 50 -4.86 -5.54 6.25
N VAL A 51 -3.96 -6.13 7.04
CA VAL A 51 -3.69 -5.75 8.44
C VAL A 51 -2.37 -5.00 8.59
N ALA A 52 -1.42 -5.23 7.68
CA ALA A 52 -0.15 -4.52 7.68
C ALA A 52 0.49 -4.51 6.30
N SER A 53 1.49 -3.66 6.12
CA SER A 53 2.43 -3.79 5.01
C SER A 53 3.86 -3.46 5.45
N VAL A 54 4.80 -4.01 4.71
CA VAL A 54 6.23 -3.67 4.83
C VAL A 54 6.65 -3.00 3.54
N THR A 55 7.20 -1.80 3.64
CA THR A 55 7.81 -1.10 2.50
C THR A 55 9.32 -1.13 2.59
N GLY A 56 10.01 -1.25 1.46
CA GLY A 56 11.46 -1.17 1.41
C GLY A 56 12.01 -0.41 0.21
N LYS A 57 13.08 0.35 0.42
CA LYS A 57 13.86 1.04 -0.64
C LYS A 57 15.34 1.04 -0.27
N GLY A 58 16.17 0.35 -1.06
CA GLY A 58 17.57 0.13 -0.70
C GLY A 58 17.66 -0.63 0.63
N GLU A 59 18.37 -0.07 1.60
CA GLU A 59 18.50 -0.65 2.95
C GLU A 59 17.35 -0.27 3.90
N SER A 60 16.58 0.77 3.56
CA SER A 60 15.47 1.25 4.39
C SER A 60 14.27 0.30 4.32
N ARG A 61 13.67 0.05 5.49
CA ARG A 61 12.46 -0.76 5.67
C ARG A 61 11.55 -0.10 6.71
N GLN A 62 10.25 -0.09 6.44
CA GLN A 62 9.23 0.47 7.33
C GLN A 62 8.01 -0.45 7.37
N VAL A 63 7.44 -0.62 8.57
CA VAL A 63 6.18 -1.34 8.78
C VAL A 63 5.06 -0.32 8.96
N TRP A 64 3.90 -0.66 8.38
CA TRP A 64 2.65 0.08 8.48
C TRP A 64 1.56 -0.87 8.97
N TYR A 65 0.82 -0.49 10.00
CA TYR A 65 -0.35 -1.23 10.49
C TYR A 65 -1.63 -0.54 10.05
N TYR A 66 -2.59 -1.32 9.56
CA TYR A 66 -3.88 -0.83 9.11
C TYR A 66 -4.95 -1.15 10.15
N HIS A 67 -5.69 -0.14 10.58
CA HIS A 67 -6.84 -0.28 11.47
C HIS A 67 -8.09 -0.13 10.62
N THR A 68 -8.72 -1.26 10.29
CA THR A 68 -9.90 -1.30 9.44
C THR A 68 -11.17 -1.42 10.26
N ASP A 69 -12.27 -0.84 9.79
CA ASP A 69 -13.59 -1.17 10.32
C ASP A 69 -14.05 -2.57 9.88
N VAL A 70 -15.25 -2.97 10.32
CA VAL A 70 -15.85 -4.28 10.01
C VAL A 70 -16.10 -4.54 8.52
N THR A 71 -16.00 -3.51 7.67
CA THR A 71 -16.12 -3.63 6.21
C THR A 71 -14.77 -3.78 5.52
N GLY A 72 -13.67 -3.74 6.28
CA GLY A 72 -12.30 -3.74 5.75
C GLY A 72 -11.81 -2.37 5.27
N THR A 73 -12.57 -1.29 5.54
CA THR A 73 -12.16 0.08 5.18
C THR A 73 -11.11 0.58 6.17
N PRO A 74 -9.90 0.97 5.74
CA PRO A 74 -8.89 1.53 6.63
C PRO A 74 -9.34 2.87 7.21
N GLN A 75 -9.43 2.95 8.52
CA GLN A 75 -9.73 4.16 9.28
C GLN A 75 -8.46 4.84 9.75
N GLU A 76 -7.44 4.06 10.13
CA GLU A 76 -6.15 4.60 10.57
C GLU A 76 -4.99 3.76 10.05
N VAL A 77 -3.82 4.40 9.91
CA VAL A 77 -2.55 3.73 9.66
C VAL A 77 -1.53 4.21 10.68
N THR A 78 -0.82 3.28 11.31
CA THR A 78 0.27 3.59 12.25
C THR A 78 1.61 3.04 11.76
N ALA A 79 2.69 3.70 12.15
CA ALA A 79 4.06 3.18 12.01
C ALA A 79 4.34 2.11 13.06
N ALA A 80 5.51 1.48 12.96
CA ALA A 80 5.96 0.40 13.85
C ALA A 80 5.99 0.78 15.34
N ASP A 81 6.23 2.05 15.65
CA ASP A 81 6.29 2.60 17.00
C ASP A 81 4.92 3.07 17.54
N GLY A 82 3.84 2.83 16.78
CA GLY A 82 2.49 3.28 17.11
C GLY A 82 2.19 4.72 16.69
N THR A 83 3.13 5.43 16.05
CA THR A 83 2.88 6.78 15.54
C THR A 83 1.80 6.75 14.47
N LEU A 84 0.73 7.52 14.67
CA LEU A 84 -0.33 7.71 13.66
C LEU A 84 0.26 8.43 12.45
N VAL A 85 0.19 7.77 11.28
CA VAL A 85 0.72 8.32 10.02
C VAL A 85 -0.39 8.77 9.07
N TRP A 86 -1.59 8.21 9.24
CA TRP A 86 -2.77 8.61 8.49
C TRP A 86 -4.03 8.23 9.25
N ALA A 87 -5.07 9.06 9.15
CA ALA A 87 -6.41 8.74 9.59
C ALA A 87 -7.43 9.22 8.54
N GLY A 88 -8.35 8.35 8.15
CA GLY A 88 -9.41 8.62 7.20
C GLY A 88 -10.59 9.28 7.88
N TYR A 89 -10.69 10.60 7.80
CA TYR A 89 -11.97 11.26 8.08
C TYR A 89 -12.85 11.16 6.83
N ILE A 90 -13.72 10.15 6.77
CA ILE A 90 -14.84 10.17 5.83
C ILE A 90 -15.93 11.04 6.46
N LYS A 91 -16.01 12.32 6.06
CA LYS A 91 -17.25 13.08 6.24
C LYS A 91 -18.30 12.36 5.40
N GLY A 92 -19.14 11.55 6.06
CA GLY A 92 -20.33 10.99 5.45
C GLY A 92 -21.15 12.10 4.82
N PHE A 93 -21.71 11.81 3.65
CA PHE A 93 -22.71 12.64 2.97
C PHE A 93 -23.73 13.19 3.98
N GLY A 94 -23.85 14.52 4.02
CA GLY A 94 -24.93 15.25 4.65
C GLY A 94 -25.60 16.12 3.61
#